data_AF-A0A3P6DX68-F1
#
_entry.id   AF-A0A3P6DX68-F1
#
_cell.length_a   1.000
_cell.length_b   1.000
_cell.length_c   1.000
_cell.angle_alpha   90.00
_cell.angle_beta   90.00
_cell.angle_gamma   90.00
#
_symmetry.space_group_name_H-M   'P 1'
#
loop_
_entity.id
_entity.type
_entity.pdbx_description
1 polymer ?
#
loop_
_entity_poly.entity_id
_entity_poly.type
_entity_poly.pdbx_seq_one_letter_code
_entity_poly.pdbx_strand_id
1 'polypeptide(L)'
;MADHLGLKVEPSKESFTFVDCFQRSSGGIVRDLEVQIGNALVPVDFHVLYIKLNWNSSLLLGRVFLSTVGAVCNMQTNQLCLTLIDPHVYYDPIPDT
;
A
#
# COMPACT_ATOMS: atom_id res chain seq x y z
N MET A 1 -10.56 -7.49 -0.72
CA MET A 1 -9.38 -7.88 0.08
C MET A 1 -9.69 -7.80 1.58
N ALA A 2 -10.05 -6.62 2.11
CA ALA A 2 -10.35 -6.44 3.53
C ALA A 2 -11.37 -7.46 4.08
N ASP A 3 -12.51 -7.64 3.40
CA ASP A 3 -13.53 -8.62 3.82
C ASP A 3 -13.03 -10.06 3.79
N HIS A 4 -12.20 -10.40 2.79
CA HIS A 4 -11.67 -11.75 2.62
C HIS A 4 -10.64 -12.11 3.71
N LEU A 5 -9.89 -11.11 4.16
CA LEU A 5 -8.93 -11.23 5.26
C LEU A 5 -9.60 -11.12 6.64
N GLY A 6 -10.92 -10.89 6.71
CA GLY A 6 -11.65 -10.73 7.96
C GLY A 6 -11.20 -9.51 8.78
N LEU A 7 -10.67 -8.48 8.12
CA LEU A 7 -10.17 -7.29 8.82
C LEU A 7 -11.32 -6.49 9.42
N LYS A 8 -11.11 -5.96 10.63
CA LYS A 8 -12.04 -5.02 11.24
C LYS A 8 -11.95 -3.67 10.52
N VAL A 9 -13.00 -3.33 9.79
CA VAL A 9 -13.13 -2.05 9.09
C VAL A 9 -14.00 -1.10 9.93
N GLU A 10 -13.44 0.05 10.29
CA GLU A 10 -14.14 1.09 11.03
C GLU A 10 -14.74 2.13 10.07
N PRO A 11 -15.92 2.72 10.37
CA PRO A 11 -16.52 3.74 9.52
C PRO A 11 -15.59 4.94 9.33
N SER A 12 -15.48 5.43 8.10
CA SER A 12 -14.74 6.67 7.77
C SER A 12 -15.58 7.56 6.85
N LYS A 13 -15.44 8.87 7.02
CA LYS A 13 -16.07 9.90 6.16
C LYS A 13 -15.10 10.50 5.15
N GLU A 14 -13.88 9.96 5.08
CA GLU A 14 -12.85 10.48 4.19
C GLU A 14 -13.09 10.10 2.73
N SER A 15 -12.47 10.87 1.84
CA SER A 15 -12.61 10.72 0.40
C SER A 15 -11.31 11.10 -0.30
N PHE A 16 -11.05 10.46 -1.43
CA PHE A 16 -9.80 10.58 -2.17
C PHE A 16 -10.08 11.00 -3.61
N THR A 17 -9.35 12.00 -4.10
CA THR A 17 -9.39 12.39 -5.51
C THR A 17 -8.27 11.66 -6.26
N PHE A 18 -8.66 10.94 -7.32
CA PHE A 18 -7.74 10.18 -8.16
C PHE A 18 -7.23 11.02 -9.34
N VAL A 19 -6.26 10.48 -10.08
CA VAL A 19 -5.65 11.15 -11.25
C VAL A 19 -6.63 11.37 -12.40
N ASP A 20 -7.73 10.62 -12.42
CA ASP A 20 -8.86 10.79 -13.34
C ASP A 20 -9.83 11.90 -12.87
N CYS A 21 -9.45 12.66 -11.84
CA CYS A 21 -10.24 13.70 -11.17
C CYS A 21 -11.52 13.20 -10.50
N PHE A 22 -11.78 11.89 -10.46
CA PHE A 22 -12.93 11.36 -9.74
C PHE A 22 -12.62 11.23 -8.25
N GLN A 23 -13.57 11.70 -7.44
CA GLN A 23 -13.53 11.53 -5.99
C GLN A 23 -14.17 10.18 -5.62
N ARG A 24 -13.52 9.44 -4.71
CA ARG A 24 -14.00 8.17 -4.17
C ARG A 24 -14.06 8.25 -2.66
N SER A 25 -15.23 7.95 -2.09
CA SER A 25 -15.38 7.85 -0.65
C SER A 25 -14.72 6.57 -0.12
N SER A 26 -14.15 6.67 1.08
CA SER A 26 -13.65 5.52 1.81
C SER A 26 -14.80 4.60 2.19
N GLY A 27 -14.63 3.29 1.97
CA GLY A 27 -15.50 2.26 2.54
C GLY A 27 -15.30 2.04 4.03
N GLY A 28 -14.25 2.65 4.60
CA GLY A 28 -13.84 2.56 5.99
C GLY A 28 -12.32 2.49 6.12
N ILE A 29 -11.85 2.46 7.37
CA ILE A 29 -10.43 2.41 7.73
C ILE A 29 -10.13 1.15 8.53
N VAL A 30 -9.04 0.47 8.18
CA VAL A 30 -8.42 -0.56 9.01
C VAL A 30 -7.28 0.12 9.76
N ARG A 31 -7.29 0.05 11.09
CA ARG A 31 -6.29 0.69 11.93
C ARG A 31 -5.26 -0.30 12.45
N ASP A 32 -4.04 0.21 12.68
CA ASP A 32 -2.95 -0.51 13.35
C ASP A 32 -2.68 -1.90 12.74
N LEU A 33 -2.83 -2.03 11.41
CA LEU A 33 -2.56 -3.28 10.72
C LEU A 33 -1.05 -3.48 10.63
N GLU A 34 -0.54 -4.56 11.23
CA GLU A 34 0.86 -4.95 11.08
C GLU A 34 1.10 -5.52 9.68
N VAL A 35 1.86 -4.79 8.88
CA VAL A 35 2.31 -5.22 7.56
C VAL A 35 3.69 -5.85 7.69
N GLN A 36 3.78 -7.13 7.38
CA GLN A 36 5.07 -7.80 7.32
C GLN A 36 5.77 -7.54 5.98
N ILE A 37 6.98 -7.00 6.02
CA ILE A 37 7.86 -6.86 4.86
C ILE A 37 9.24 -7.40 5.24
N GLY A 38 9.64 -8.50 4.61
CA GLY A 38 10.81 -9.26 5.05
C GLY A 38 10.70 -9.67 6.52
N ASN A 39 11.64 -9.20 7.33
CA ASN A 39 11.70 -9.49 8.77
C ASN A 39 11.11 -8.38 9.65
N ALA A 40 10.53 -7.33 9.06
CA ALA A 40 9.95 -6.21 9.80
C ALA A 40 8.43 -6.29 9.82
N LEU A 41 7.84 -5.87 10.96
CA LEU A 41 6.42 -5.59 11.11
C LEU A 41 6.25 -4.08 11.21
N VAL A 42 5.49 -3.49 10.30
CA VAL A 42 5.24 -2.05 10.25
C VAL A 42 3.76 -1.81 10.50
N PRO A 43 3.34 -1.11 11.57
CA PRO A 43 1.95 -0.78 11.80
C PRO A 43 1.49 0.31 10.83
N VAL A 44 0.34 0.11 10.19
CA VAL A 44 -0.20 1.01 9.16
C VAL A 44 -1.72 1.09 9.23
N ASP A 45 -2.24 2.29 9.03
CA ASP A 45 -3.66 2.52 8.77
C ASP A 45 -3.96 2.45 7.27
N PHE A 46 -4.97 1.68 6.88
CA PHE A 46 -5.41 1.54 5.49
C PHE A 46 -6.84 1.99 5.27
N HIS A 47 -7.05 2.82 4.26
CA HIS A 47 -8.39 3.08 3.75
C HIS A 47 -8.81 1.98 2.78
N VAL A 48 -10.00 1.44 3.01
CA VAL A 48 -10.65 0.51 2.07
C VAL A 48 -11.37 1.33 1.01
N LEU A 49 -11.12 1.02 -0.26
CA LEU A 49 -11.74 1.70 -1.41
C LEU A 49 -12.39 0.68 -2.34
N TYR A 50 -13.63 0.97 -2.75
CA TYR A 50 -14.36 0.17 -3.74
C TYR A 50 -14.07 0.70 -5.15
N ILE A 51 -13.03 0.15 -5.76
CA ILE A 51 -12.56 0.52 -7.09
C ILE A 51 -12.44 -0.73 -7.96
N LYS A 52 -12.69 -0.59 -9.27
CA LYS A 52 -12.58 -1.69 -10.23
C LYS A 52 -11.10 -1.90 -10.57
N LEU A 53 -10.37 -2.57 -9.67
CA LEU A 53 -9.01 -3.05 -9.93
C LEU A 53 -8.96 -4.58 -10.01
N ASN A 54 -7.93 -5.07 -10.68
CA ASN A 54 -7.56 -6.48 -10.60
C ASN A 54 -7.09 -6.81 -9.17
N TRP A 55 -7.13 -8.09 -8.79
CA TRP A 55 -6.73 -8.49 -7.44
C TRP A 55 -5.22 -8.32 -7.19
N ASN A 56 -4.39 -8.37 -8.24
CA ASN A 56 -2.93 -8.15 -8.18
C ASN A 56 -2.56 -6.71 -7.75
N SER A 57 -3.48 -5.76 -7.87
CA SER A 57 -3.28 -4.35 -7.52
C SER A 57 -4.17 -3.92 -6.34
N SER A 58 -4.48 -4.85 -5.44
CA SER A 58 -5.43 -4.64 -4.33
C SER A 58 -4.88 -3.81 -3.16
N LEU A 59 -3.57 -3.56 -3.11
CA LEU A 59 -2.90 -2.77 -2.06
C LEU A 59 -2.15 -1.59 -2.66
N LEU A 60 -2.38 -0.39 -2.11
CA LEU A 60 -1.64 0.83 -2.47
C LEU A 60 -0.88 1.36 -1.26
N LEU A 61 0.44 1.38 -1.36
CA LEU A 61 1.32 1.94 -0.33
C LEU A 61 1.59 3.42 -0.64
N GLY A 62 1.01 4.31 0.16
CA GLY A 62 1.14 5.75 -0.03
C GLY A 62 2.53 6.28 0.33
N ARG A 63 2.78 7.55 0.01
CA ARG A 63 4.06 8.22 0.26
C ARG A 63 4.50 8.19 1.73
N VAL A 64 3.56 8.33 2.66
CA VAL A 64 3.86 8.30 4.11
C VAL A 64 4.43 6.94 4.52
N PHE A 65 3.82 5.86 4.05
CA PHE A 65 4.33 4.51 4.29
C PHE A 65 5.71 4.34 3.66
N LEU A 66 5.86 4.67 2.37
CA LEU A 66 7.13 4.56 1.65
C LEU A 66 8.26 5.35 2.32
N SER A 67 7.98 6.54 2.85
CA SER A 67 8.95 7.31 3.63
C SER A 67 9.33 6.63 4.94
N THR A 68 8.39 5.95 5.60
CA THR A 68 8.61 5.25 6.87
C THR A 68 9.58 4.08 6.71
N VAL A 69 9.50 3.36 5.59
CA VAL A 69 10.36 2.19 5.29
C VAL A 69 11.63 2.56 4.52
N GLY A 70 11.87 3.85 4.26
CA GLY A 70 13.03 4.32 3.51
C GLY A 70 13.05 3.82 2.06
N ALA A 71 11.91 3.85 1.39
CA ALA A 71 11.77 3.39 0.02
C ALA A 71 12.63 4.24 -0.95
N VAL A 72 13.43 3.55 -1.75
CA VAL A 72 14.24 4.12 -2.84
C VAL A 72 13.89 3.38 -4.13
N CYS A 73 13.30 4.09 -5.09
CA CYS A 73 13.06 3.57 -6.43
C CYS A 73 14.25 3.93 -7.33
N ASN A 74 15.09 2.96 -7.64
CA ASN A 74 16.15 3.12 -8.62
C ASN A 74 15.59 2.94 -10.03
N MET A 75 15.38 4.06 -10.73
CA MET A 75 14.83 4.04 -12.09
C MET A 75 15.84 3.55 -13.14
N GLN A 76 17.14 3.57 -12.85
CA GLN A 76 18.17 3.09 -13.77
C GLN A 76 18.22 1.56 -13.81
N THR A 77 18.12 0.92 -12.65
CA THR A 77 18.06 -0.55 -12.55
C THR A 77 16.64 -1.09 -12.52
N ASN A 78 15.64 -0.20 -12.45
CA ASN A 78 14.22 -0.52 -12.32
C ASN A 78 13.93 -1.39 -11.09
N GLN A 79 14.45 -1.01 -9.92
CA GLN A 79 14.33 -1.77 -8.68
C GLN A 79 13.90 -0.89 -7.50
N LEU A 80 13.15 -1.46 -6.57
CA LEU A 80 12.79 -0.84 -5.31
C LEU A 80 13.66 -1.41 -4.18
N CYS A 81 14.18 -0.55 -3.30
CA CYS A 81 14.85 -0.94 -2.07
C CYS A 81 14.18 -0.26 -0.87
N LEU A 82 14.03 -0.99 0.24
CA LEU A 82 13.46 -0.47 1.49
C LEU A 82 14.59 -0.34 2.52
N THR A 83 15.31 0.78 2.46
CA THR A 83 16.62 0.94 3.13
C THR A 83 16.56 0.87 4.66
N LEU A 84 15.40 1.15 5.26
CA LEU A 84 15.21 1.05 6.72
C LEU A 84 14.71 -0.32 7.17
N ILE A 85 14.43 -1.23 6.23
CA ILE A 85 14.02 -2.61 6.49
C ILE A 85 15.21 -3.55 6.26
N ASP A 86 15.73 -3.55 5.02
CA ASP A 86 16.95 -4.25 4.64
C ASP A 86 17.56 -3.56 3.41
N PRO A 87 18.71 -2.87 3.55
CA PRO A 87 19.34 -2.15 2.44
C PRO A 87 19.98 -3.06 1.38
N HIS A 88 20.03 -4.38 1.62
CA HIS A 88 20.61 -5.37 0.70
C HIS A 88 19.56 -6.15 -0.09
N VAL A 89 18.27 -5.90 0.16
CA VAL A 89 17.17 -6.52 -0.58
C VAL A 89 16.61 -5.55 -1.61
N TYR A 90 16.45 -6.06 -2.83
CA TYR A 90 15.88 -5.34 -3.96
C TYR A 90 14.65 -6.08 -4.48
N TYR A 91 13.60 -5.33 -4.78
CA TYR A 91 12.35 -5.82 -5.34
C TYR A 91 12.27 -5.43 -6.80
N ASP A 92 12.14 -6.43 -7.67
CA ASP A 92 11.91 -6.23 -9.10
C ASP A 92 10.42 -5.94 -9.37
N PRO A 93 10.11 -5.12 -10.37
CA PRO A 93 8.74 -4.89 -10.79
C PRO A 93 8.16 -6.17 -11.40
N ILE A 94 6.85 -6.34 -11.23
CA ILE A 94 6.13 -7.38 -11.95
C ILE A 94 6.15 -7.00 -13.44
N PRO A 95 6.55 -7.91 -14.35
CA PRO A 95 6.53 -7.63 -15.78
C PRO A 95 5.13 -7.21 -16.24
N ASP A 96 5.06 -6.23 -17.14
CA ASP A 96 3.82 -5.90 -17.85
C ASP A 96 3.43 -7.11 -18.72
N THR A 97 2.40 -7.85 -18.31
CA THR A 97 1.77 -8.93 -19.09
C THR A 97 0.69 -8.41 -20.01
#